data_AF-A0A7S3YM66-F1
#
_entry.id   AF-A0A7S3YM66-F1
#
_cell.length_a   1.000
_cell.length_b   1.000
_cell.length_c   1.000
_cell.angle_alpha   90.00
_cell.angle_beta   90.00
_cell.angle_gamma   90.00
#
_symmetry.space_group_name_H-M   'P 1'
#
loop_
_entity.id
_entity.type
_entity.pdbx_description
1 polymer ?
#
loop_
_entity_poly.entity_id
_entity_poly.type
_entity_poly.pdbx_seq_one_letter_code
_entity_poly.pdbx_strand_id
1 'polypeptide(L)'
;FRAREAELRAAARAREAARLAEEGEAKKRELAAAQQRTEFREGERQKKLQRQRELQREEEEREKERLAMLEKIAAQVPYYDRLQEIEADLTKDTAFTRANLFAEGDKARGYHPMFGYSDKKVFTDIRFKIGLALREAGIAHTSHAAQVVAQMAGPRAPAPFASHL
;
A
#
# COMPACT_ATOMS: atom_id res chain seq x y z
N PHE A 1 -34.99 -52.21 45.63
CA PHE A 1 -35.10 -51.05 44.71
C PHE A 1 -33.89 -50.12 44.81
N ARG A 2 -33.58 -49.56 46.00
CA ARG A 2 -32.45 -48.62 46.19
C ARG A 2 -31.05 -49.17 45.84
N ALA A 3 -30.78 -50.46 46.09
CA ALA A 3 -29.49 -51.07 45.74
C ALA A 3 -29.26 -51.14 44.22
N ARG A 4 -30.30 -51.47 43.45
CA ARG A 4 -30.25 -51.56 41.99
C ARG A 4 -30.09 -50.18 41.33
N GLU A 5 -30.67 -49.14 41.93
CA GLU A 5 -30.45 -47.74 41.50
C GLU A 5 -29.03 -47.25 41.80
N ALA A 6 -28.44 -47.67 42.93
CA ALA A 6 -27.06 -47.35 43.26
C ALA A 6 -26.07 -48.01 42.27
N GLU A 7 -26.31 -49.26 41.91
CA GLU A 7 -25.52 -49.98 40.90
C GLU A 7 -25.64 -49.35 39.50
N LEU A 8 -26.84 -48.95 39.08
CA LEU A 8 -27.05 -48.27 37.80
C LEU A 8 -26.37 -46.90 37.75
N ARG A 9 -26.39 -46.14 38.86
CA ARG A 9 -25.67 -44.85 38.95
C ARG A 9 -24.15 -45.05 38.99
N ALA A 10 -23.66 -46.09 39.65
CA ALA A 10 -22.24 -46.44 39.65
C ALA A 10 -21.77 -46.84 38.25
N ALA A 11 -22.55 -47.64 37.53
CA ALA A 11 -22.27 -48.02 36.14
C ALA A 11 -22.30 -46.82 35.19
N ALA A 12 -23.23 -45.87 35.37
CA ALA A 12 -23.27 -44.64 34.59
C ALA A 12 -22.03 -43.75 34.82
N ARG A 13 -21.62 -43.56 36.08
CA ARG A 13 -20.40 -42.82 36.44
C ARG A 13 -19.14 -43.48 35.90
N ALA A 14 -19.06 -44.81 35.91
CA ALA A 14 -17.93 -45.54 35.35
C ALA A 14 -17.84 -45.36 33.82
N ARG A 15 -18.98 -45.34 33.12
CA ARG A 15 -19.05 -45.08 31.68
C ARG A 15 -18.67 -43.65 31.32
N GLU A 16 -19.12 -42.67 32.10
CA GLU A 16 -18.74 -41.26 31.91
C GLU A 16 -17.24 -41.05 32.18
N ALA A 17 -16.69 -41.67 33.24
CA ALA A 17 -15.26 -41.62 33.53
C ALA A 17 -14.42 -42.25 32.40
N ALA A 18 -14.87 -43.37 31.83
CA ALA A 18 -14.21 -44.01 30.69
C ALA A 18 -14.23 -43.10 29.44
N ARG A 19 -15.38 -42.48 29.12
CA ARG A 19 -15.47 -41.52 28.00
C ARG A 19 -14.56 -40.31 28.19
N LEU A 20 -14.53 -39.72 29.38
CA LEU A 20 -13.65 -38.59 29.68
C LEU A 20 -12.16 -38.97 29.59
N ALA A 21 -11.81 -40.21 29.97
CA ALA A 21 -10.45 -40.72 29.81
C ALA A 21 -10.07 -40.88 28.34
N GLU A 22 -10.94 -41.47 27.51
CA GLU A 22 -10.73 -41.62 26.06
C GLU A 22 -10.61 -40.26 25.35
N GLU A 23 -11.48 -39.31 25.68
CA GLU A 23 -11.39 -37.93 25.17
C GLU A 23 -10.10 -37.23 25.63
N GLY A 24 -9.68 -37.47 26.87
CA GLY A 24 -8.42 -36.96 27.41
C GLY A 24 -7.20 -37.49 26.67
N GLU A 25 -7.20 -38.78 26.32
CA GLU A 25 -6.13 -39.38 25.52
C GLU A 25 -6.12 -38.88 24.07
N ALA A 26 -7.29 -38.74 23.44
CA ALA A 26 -7.40 -38.17 22.10
C ALA A 26 -6.84 -36.74 22.05
N LYS A 27 -7.22 -35.89 23.00
CA LYS A 27 -6.70 -34.51 23.12
C LYS A 27 -5.19 -34.49 23.33
N LYS A 28 -4.63 -35.38 24.15
CA LYS A 28 -3.16 -35.47 24.33
C LYS A 28 -2.44 -35.82 23.02
N ARG A 29 -2.99 -36.74 22.23
CA ARG A 29 -2.42 -37.11 20.91
C ARG A 29 -2.50 -35.93 19.92
N GLU A 30 -3.63 -35.23 19.89
CA GLU A 30 -3.79 -34.03 19.05
C GLU A 30 -2.82 -32.91 19.44
N LEU A 31 -2.65 -32.66 20.75
CA LEU A 31 -1.71 -31.68 21.27
C LEU A 31 -0.26 -32.02 20.90
N ALA A 32 0.14 -33.29 21.03
CA ALA A 32 1.47 -33.73 20.61
C ALA A 32 1.70 -33.51 19.10
N ALA A 33 0.72 -33.83 18.27
CA ALA A 33 0.80 -33.57 16.83
C ALA A 33 0.81 -32.06 16.50
N ALA A 34 0.09 -31.24 17.28
CA ALA A 34 0.11 -29.79 17.13
C ALA A 34 1.48 -29.20 17.50
N GLN A 35 2.09 -29.68 18.58
CA GLN A 35 3.44 -29.28 19.01
C GLN A 35 4.49 -29.57 17.94
N GLN A 36 4.48 -30.78 17.36
CA GLN A 36 5.40 -31.14 16.27
C GLN A 36 5.23 -30.21 15.05
N ARG A 37 4.00 -29.84 14.70
CA ARG A 37 3.74 -28.91 13.60
C ARG A 37 4.23 -27.51 13.91
N THR A 38 4.07 -27.02 15.14
CA THR A 38 4.59 -25.70 15.54
C THR A 38 6.11 -25.67 15.54
N GLU A 39 6.76 -26.68 16.10
CA GLU A 39 8.23 -26.79 16.12
C GLU A 39 8.81 -26.84 14.70
N PHE A 40 8.21 -27.61 13.80
CA PHE A 40 8.62 -27.65 12.40
C PHE A 40 8.51 -26.27 11.72
N ARG A 41 7.38 -25.58 11.91
CA ARG A 41 7.16 -24.23 11.35
C ARG A 41 8.14 -23.21 11.91
N GLU A 42 8.43 -23.30 13.21
CA GLU A 42 9.41 -22.43 13.85
C GLU A 42 10.82 -22.69 13.31
N GLY A 43 11.21 -23.95 13.14
CA GLY A 43 12.47 -24.33 12.53
C GLY A 43 12.63 -23.80 11.10
N GLU A 44 11.60 -23.97 10.26
CA GLU A 44 11.60 -23.44 8.89
C GLU A 44 11.66 -21.90 8.87
N ARG A 45 10.94 -21.24 9.78
CA ARG A 45 10.99 -19.78 9.93
C ARG A 45 12.40 -19.31 10.34
N GLN A 46 13.05 -20.01 11.27
CA GLN A 46 14.41 -19.68 11.71
C GLN A 46 15.42 -19.87 10.57
N LYS A 47 15.35 -20.96 9.81
CA LYS A 47 16.20 -21.17 8.62
C LYS A 47 16.02 -20.06 7.60
N LYS A 48 14.78 -19.68 7.31
CA LYS A 48 14.48 -18.58 6.36
C LYS A 48 15.07 -17.26 6.85
N LEU A 49 14.96 -16.97 8.14
CA LEU A 49 15.52 -15.75 8.74
C LEU A 49 17.05 -15.74 8.70
N GLN A 50 17.70 -16.88 8.97
CA GLN A 50 19.15 -17.02 8.86
C GLN A 50 19.62 -16.77 7.42
N ARG A 51 18.98 -17.40 6.44
CA ARG A 51 19.29 -17.20 5.02
C ARG A 51 19.12 -15.75 4.59
N GLN A 52 18.06 -15.07 5.05
CA GLN A 52 17.88 -13.64 4.76
C GLN A 52 18.99 -12.77 5.35
N ARG A 53 19.44 -13.07 6.57
CA ARG A 53 20.55 -12.34 7.21
C ARG A 53 21.87 -12.56 6.49
N GLU A 54 22.12 -13.78 6.03
CA GLU A 54 23.32 -14.11 5.23
C GLU A 54 23.33 -13.34 3.92
N LEU A 55 22.21 -13.35 3.19
CA LEU A 55 22.07 -12.59 1.94
C LEU A 55 22.26 -11.09 2.15
N GLN A 56 21.68 -10.52 3.21
CA GLN A 56 21.87 -9.10 3.55
C GLN A 56 23.34 -8.77 3.82
N ARG A 57 24.05 -9.65 4.54
CA ARG A 57 25.49 -9.45 4.79
C ARG A 57 26.31 -9.50 3.51
N GLU A 58 26.03 -10.45 2.63
CA GLU A 58 26.71 -10.52 1.33
C GLU A 58 26.43 -9.29 0.46
N GLU A 59 25.19 -8.78 0.47
CA GLU A 59 24.83 -7.54 -0.23
C GLU A 59 25.56 -6.33 0.36
N GLU A 60 25.59 -6.19 1.69
CA GLU A 60 26.33 -5.13 2.38
C GLU A 60 27.84 -5.17 2.08
N GLU A 61 28.44 -6.36 2.03
CA GLU A 61 29.86 -6.53 1.67
C GLU A 61 30.12 -6.10 0.22
N ARG A 62 29.27 -6.53 -0.72
CA ARG A 62 29.38 -6.11 -2.13
C ARG A 62 29.18 -4.61 -2.30
N GLU A 63 28.26 -4.00 -1.56
CA GLU A 63 28.07 -2.55 -1.59
C GLU A 63 29.28 -1.82 -1.03
N LYS A 64 29.88 -2.30 0.07
CA LYS A 64 31.12 -1.73 0.61
C LYS A 64 32.27 -1.81 -0.39
N GLU A 65 32.46 -2.95 -1.04
CA GLU A 65 33.48 -3.11 -2.08
C GLU A 65 33.24 -2.18 -3.27
N ARG A 66 31.99 -2.08 -3.72
CA ARG A 66 31.58 -1.16 -4.79
C ARG A 66 31.85 0.29 -4.40
N LEU A 67 31.49 0.71 -3.19
CA LEU A 67 31.72 2.07 -2.70
C LEU A 67 33.21 2.36 -2.59
N ALA A 68 34.01 1.44 -2.06
CA ALA A 68 35.47 1.59 -1.99
C ALA A 68 36.11 1.68 -3.39
N MET A 69 35.59 0.96 -4.38
CA MET A 69 36.01 1.09 -5.77
C MET A 69 35.64 2.45 -6.35
N LEU A 70 34.42 2.91 -6.12
CA LEU A 70 33.95 4.23 -6.58
C LEU A 70 34.76 5.37 -5.95
N GLU A 71 35.11 5.25 -4.68
CA GLU A 71 35.95 6.24 -3.98
C GLU A 71 37.34 6.31 -4.60
N LYS A 72 37.95 5.16 -4.93
CA LYS A 72 39.24 5.11 -5.65
C LYS A 72 39.17 5.79 -7.01
N ILE A 73 38.07 5.60 -7.75
CA ILE A 73 37.86 6.25 -9.05
C ILE A 73 37.68 7.75 -8.86
N ALA A 74 36.88 8.17 -7.87
CA ALA A 74 36.63 9.58 -7.58
C ALA A 74 37.93 10.30 -7.20
N ALA A 75 38.81 9.65 -6.42
CA ALA A 75 40.11 10.19 -6.01
C ALA A 75 41.10 10.42 -7.18
N GLN A 76 40.87 9.82 -8.36
CA GLN A 76 41.71 10.07 -9.54
C GLN A 76 41.43 11.44 -10.18
N VAL A 77 40.33 12.09 -9.80
CA VAL A 77 39.89 13.33 -10.43
C VAL A 77 40.57 14.53 -9.75
N PRO A 78 41.12 15.51 -10.50
CA PRO A 78 41.90 16.63 -9.94
C PRO A 78 41.17 17.53 -8.94
N TYR A 79 39.84 17.46 -8.88
CA TYR A 79 38.99 18.29 -8.04
C TYR A 79 38.24 17.47 -6.97
N TYR A 80 38.68 16.23 -6.70
CA TYR A 80 38.08 15.38 -5.67
C TYR A 80 38.00 16.07 -4.31
N ASP A 81 39.09 16.66 -3.83
CA ASP A 81 39.15 17.34 -2.53
C ASP A 81 38.17 18.52 -2.47
N ARG A 82 38.07 19.28 -3.57
CA ARG A 82 37.10 20.39 -3.67
C ARG A 82 35.65 19.91 -3.64
N LEU A 83 35.35 18.74 -4.20
CA LEU A 83 34.00 18.18 -4.18
C LEU A 83 33.59 17.73 -2.76
N GLN A 84 34.54 17.26 -1.95
CA GLN A 84 34.27 16.84 -0.57
C GLN A 84 33.95 18.03 0.35
N GLU A 85 34.51 19.20 0.05
CA GLU A 85 34.27 20.44 0.81
C GLU A 85 32.96 21.16 0.42
N ILE A 86 32.33 20.77 -0.70
CA ILE A 86 31.08 21.41 -1.16
C ILE A 86 29.91 20.86 -0.35
N GLU A 87 29.38 21.69 0.55
CA GLU A 87 28.10 21.42 1.19
C GLU A 87 26.93 21.78 0.26
N ALA A 88 25.95 20.88 0.18
CA ALA A 88 24.72 21.13 -0.57
C ALA A 88 23.85 22.15 0.18
N ASP A 89 23.88 23.41 -0.27
CA ASP A 89 22.98 24.44 0.22
C ASP A 89 21.56 24.23 -0.35
N LEU A 90 20.74 23.50 0.40
CA LEU A 90 19.35 23.18 0.06
C LEU A 90 18.42 24.41 0.10
N THR A 91 18.90 25.55 0.62
CA THR A 91 18.13 26.80 0.67
C THR A 91 18.31 27.65 -0.59
N LYS A 92 19.31 27.33 -1.43
CA LYS A 92 19.49 28.01 -2.71
C LYS A 92 18.38 27.66 -3.68
N ASP A 93 17.62 28.68 -4.05
CA ASP A 93 16.75 28.61 -5.20
C ASP A 93 17.56 28.32 -6.46
N THR A 94 17.28 27.17 -7.08
CA THR A 94 17.84 26.84 -8.39
C THR A 94 17.33 27.84 -9.44
N ALA A 95 18.11 28.03 -10.52
CA ALA A 95 17.69 28.85 -11.65
C ALA A 95 16.31 28.44 -12.19
N PHE A 96 15.99 27.14 -12.13
CA PHE A 96 14.69 26.59 -12.49
C PHE A 96 13.57 27.05 -11.53
N THR A 97 13.81 27.01 -10.21
CA THR A 97 12.85 27.50 -9.21
C THR A 97 12.53 28.98 -9.43
N ARG A 98 13.55 29.80 -9.70
CA ARG A 98 13.38 31.24 -9.97
C ARG A 98 12.64 31.51 -11.27
N ALA A 99 12.97 30.79 -12.34
CA ALA A 99 12.29 30.92 -13.63
C ALA A 99 10.80 30.55 -13.52
N ASN A 100 10.47 29.53 -12.72
CA ASN A 100 9.09 29.14 -12.48
C ASN A 100 8.33 30.09 -11.56
N LEU A 101 8.97 30.95 -10.77
CA LEU A 101 8.27 31.89 -9.89
C LEU A 101 7.42 32.86 -10.72
N PHE A 102 7.98 33.36 -11.83
CA PHE A 102 7.38 34.36 -12.71
C PHE A 102 6.55 33.79 -13.87
N ALA A 103 6.51 32.46 -14.05
CA ALA A 103 5.65 31.86 -15.07
C ALA A 103 4.18 32.01 -14.66
N GLU A 104 3.37 32.68 -15.49
CA GLU A 104 1.91 32.77 -15.30
C GLU A 104 1.23 31.53 -15.91
N GLY A 105 0.43 30.82 -15.11
CA GLY A 105 -0.32 29.61 -15.53
C GLY A 105 -0.52 28.59 -14.39
N ASP A 106 -1.49 27.68 -14.54
CA ASP A 106 -1.69 26.55 -13.62
C ASP A 106 -0.48 25.59 -13.72
N LYS A 107 0.46 25.77 -12.79
CA LYS A 107 1.74 25.05 -12.75
C LYS A 107 1.50 23.58 -12.38
N ALA A 108 1.60 22.72 -13.38
CA ALA A 108 1.92 21.32 -13.17
C ALA A 108 3.35 21.18 -12.65
N ARG A 109 3.64 20.10 -11.93
CA ARG A 109 4.98 19.71 -11.46
C ARG A 109 5.94 19.28 -12.60
N GLY A 110 5.91 19.95 -13.75
CA GLY A 110 6.78 19.67 -14.89
C GLY A 110 6.20 20.22 -16.20
N TYR A 111 6.99 21.07 -16.86
CA TYR A 111 7.09 21.42 -18.30
C TYR A 111 5.85 21.60 -19.21
N HIS A 112 4.63 21.24 -18.80
CA HIS A 112 3.40 21.38 -19.58
C HIS A 112 2.25 21.93 -18.72
N PRO A 113 1.34 22.73 -19.29
CA PRO A 113 0.09 23.05 -18.61
C PRO A 113 -0.67 21.76 -18.31
N MET A 114 -1.12 21.57 -17.07
CA MET A 114 -1.96 20.42 -16.73
C MET A 114 -3.32 20.62 -17.39
N PHE A 115 -3.49 19.96 -18.53
CA PHE A 115 -4.79 19.75 -19.17
C PHE A 115 -5.58 18.70 -18.36
N GLY A 116 -6.00 19.08 -17.15
CA GLY A 116 -6.73 18.22 -16.24
C GLY A 116 -7.78 18.99 -15.44
N TYR A 117 -8.76 18.26 -14.92
CA TYR A 117 -9.75 18.81 -14.01
C TYR A 117 -9.24 18.63 -12.58
N SER A 118 -8.98 19.74 -11.87
CA SER A 118 -8.81 19.69 -10.42
C SER A 118 -10.18 19.66 -9.76
N ASP A 119 -10.28 19.12 -8.53
CA ASP A 119 -11.56 19.08 -7.80
C ASP A 119 -12.22 20.46 -7.76
N LYS A 120 -11.45 21.52 -7.49
CA LYS A 120 -11.94 22.91 -7.51
C LYS A 120 -12.54 23.31 -8.87
N LYS A 121 -11.96 22.86 -9.99
CA LYS A 121 -12.49 23.10 -11.34
C LYS A 121 -13.74 22.25 -11.64
N VAL A 122 -13.81 21.02 -11.13
CA VAL A 122 -14.99 20.16 -11.28
C VAL A 122 -16.18 20.75 -10.53
N PHE A 123 -15.99 21.16 -9.28
CA PHE A 123 -17.04 21.73 -8.43
C PHE A 123 -17.44 23.17 -8.80
N THR A 124 -16.74 23.82 -9.73
CA THR A 124 -17.17 25.12 -10.30
C THR A 124 -18.01 24.94 -11.56
N ASP A 125 -17.94 23.79 -12.24
CA ASP A 125 -18.75 23.50 -13.42
C ASP A 125 -20.24 23.33 -13.05
N ILE A 126 -21.09 24.13 -13.68
CA ILE A 126 -22.54 24.12 -13.49
C ILE A 126 -23.13 22.75 -13.86
N ARG A 127 -22.57 22.08 -14.87
CA ARG A 127 -23.03 20.75 -15.32
C ARG A 127 -22.83 19.69 -14.24
N PHE A 128 -21.69 19.76 -13.56
CA PHE A 128 -21.39 18.84 -12.47
C PHE A 128 -22.35 19.05 -11.29
N LYS A 129 -22.63 20.30 -10.92
CA LYS A 129 -23.58 20.63 -9.85
C LYS A 129 -25.00 20.16 -10.18
N ILE A 130 -25.48 20.43 -11.39
CA ILE A 130 -26.82 20.02 -11.83
C ILE A 130 -26.90 18.49 -11.89
N GLY A 131 -25.88 17.82 -12.44
CA GLY A 131 -25.82 16.36 -12.49
C GLY A 131 -25.86 15.72 -11.10
N LEU A 132 -25.17 16.32 -10.13
CA LEU A 132 -25.21 15.88 -8.73
C LEU A 132 -26.61 16.06 -8.13
N ALA A 133 -27.22 17.23 -8.31
CA ALA A 133 -28.58 17.52 -7.82
C ALA A 133 -29.64 16.57 -8.43
N LEU A 134 -29.55 16.27 -9.73
CA LEU A 134 -30.45 15.32 -10.40
C LEU A 134 -30.26 13.88 -9.90
N ARG A 135 -29.04 13.53 -9.49
CA ARG A 135 -28.73 12.23 -8.89
C ARG A 135 -29.26 12.12 -7.47
N GLU A 136 -29.11 13.18 -6.66
CA GLU A 136 -29.70 13.28 -5.32
C GLU A 136 -31.23 13.23 -5.36
N ALA A 137 -31.84 13.84 -6.39
CA ALA A 137 -33.28 13.77 -6.64
C ALA A 137 -33.74 12.42 -7.22
N GLY A 138 -32.84 11.49 -7.53
CA GLY A 138 -33.16 10.14 -8.04
C GLY A 138 -33.62 10.08 -9.50
N ILE A 139 -33.54 11.19 -10.25
CA ILE A 139 -34.06 11.30 -11.63
C ILE A 139 -32.96 11.33 -12.71
N ALA A 140 -31.68 11.19 -12.31
CA ALA A 140 -30.53 11.26 -13.21
C ALA A 140 -30.56 10.28 -14.39
N HIS A 141 -31.28 9.16 -14.27
CA HIS A 141 -31.38 8.14 -15.31
C HIS A 141 -32.41 8.44 -16.40
N THR A 142 -33.17 9.53 -16.26
CA THR A 142 -34.22 9.90 -17.22
C THR A 142 -33.63 10.60 -18.46
N SER A 143 -34.28 10.42 -19.61
CA SER A 143 -33.92 11.12 -20.84
C SER A 143 -34.03 12.65 -20.70
N HIS A 144 -34.98 13.11 -19.88
CA HIS A 144 -35.17 14.53 -19.58
C HIS A 144 -33.98 15.11 -18.79
N ALA A 145 -33.48 14.41 -17.77
CA ALA A 145 -32.28 14.81 -17.04
C ALA A 145 -31.07 14.96 -17.97
N ALA A 146 -30.89 14.04 -18.92
CA ALA A 146 -29.81 14.12 -19.91
C ALA A 146 -29.95 15.35 -20.83
N GLN A 147 -31.17 15.67 -21.27
CA GLN A 147 -31.43 16.86 -22.09
C GLN A 147 -31.15 18.17 -21.34
N VAL A 148 -31.56 18.27 -20.08
CA VAL A 148 -31.34 19.47 -19.25
C VAL A 148 -29.84 19.72 -19.06
N VAL A 149 -29.05 18.68 -18.75
CA VAL A 149 -27.59 18.82 -18.60
C VAL A 149 -26.93 19.20 -19.93
N ALA A 150 -27.41 18.67 -21.05
CA ALA A 150 -26.89 19.00 -22.38
C ALA A 150 -27.20 20.45 -22.80
N GLN A 151 -28.39 20.96 -22.48
CA GLN A 151 -28.79 22.34 -22.81
C GLN A 151 -28.06 23.39 -21.95
N MET A 152 -27.76 23.06 -20.70
CA MET A 152 -27.00 23.93 -19.79
C MET A 152 -25.50 23.93 -20.08
N ALA A 153 -25.03 23.03 -20.95
CA ALA A 153 -23.67 23.06 -21.45
C ALA A 153 -23.55 24.17 -22.50
N GLY A 154 -22.89 25.27 -22.14
CA GLY A 154 -22.38 26.23 -23.13
C GLY A 154 -21.47 25.53 -24.15
N PRO A 155 -21.08 26.23 -25.25
CA PRO A 155 -20.23 25.64 -26.28
C PRO A 155 -19.00 24.98 -25.65
N ARG A 156 -18.77 23.71 -26.00
CA ARG A 156 -17.64 22.93 -25.48
C ARG A 156 -16.37 23.71 -25.81
N ALA A 157 -15.52 23.94 -24.81
CA ALA A 157 -14.21 24.53 -25.05
C ALA A 157 -13.49 23.72 -26.15
N PRO A 158 -12.83 24.40 -27.11
CA PRO A 158 -12.15 23.72 -28.20
C PRO A 158 -11.14 22.72 -27.63
N ALA A 159 -11.01 21.56 -28.28
CA ALA A 159 -10.02 20.58 -27.87
C ALA A 159 -8.63 21.24 -27.89
N PRO A 160 -7.80 21.04 -26.85
CA PRO A 160 -6.55 21.80 -26.70
C PRO A 160 -5.52 21.56 -27.81
N PHE A 161 -5.75 20.59 -28.70
CA PHE A 161 -4.90 20.22 -29.83
C PHE A 161 -5.53 20.48 -31.20
N ALA A 162 -6.73 21.07 -31.27
CA ALA A 162 -7.44 21.29 -32.54
C ALA A 162 -6.97 22.52 -33.34
N SER A 163 -6.08 23.35 -32.79
CA SER A 163 -5.60 24.59 -33.43
C SER A 163 -4.26 24.45 -34.17
N HIS A 164 -3.70 23.25 -34.26
CA HIS A 164 -2.38 22.97 -34.88
C HIS A 164 -2.45 21.96 -36.05
N LEU A 165 -3.64 21.67 -36.56
CA LEU A 165 -3.88 20.94 -37.82
C LEU A 165 -4.52 21.90 -38.83
#